data_AF-A0A7N6AHS4-F1
#
_entry.id   AF-A0A7N6AHS4-F1
#
_cell.length_a   1.000
_cell.length_b   1.000
_cell.length_c   1.000
_cell.angle_alpha   90.00
_cell.angle_beta   90.00
_cell.angle_gamma   90.00
#
_symmetry.space_group_name_H-M   'P 1'
#
loop_
_entity.id
_entity.type
_entity.pdbx_description
1 polymer ?
#
loop_
_entity_poly.entity_id
_entity_poly.type
_entity_poly.pdbx_seq_one_letter_code
_entity_poly.pdbx_strand_id
1 'polypeptide(L)'
;MAMFCKAMASVLLFTLSLALLGWGVEGQGNGRSKKEVSGQATVYLGQNGDIWRPLMHTTVNLSVISSIKSSFQVRTFDPEGTIFYGDTKNGDDWFVLSLKDGIPMMQISKADVLVSVGGGPKLNDGKWHTLEVSNHEKFVILEVDGSSALVVGMQSKSTEQVLSGELRLALGGILINKDKMIVQFEPHMDGCVREGNWLNLSSPWESEVEELWPCYQNIKPGSYFPGNGLAIFNISVFPIEADHKVKFEFWGDFSQMDGTILGIKDRGREPALVLVVNNNTNEITVINGKESVIMKITFKTLDITFKVDLLQVQDEDKPKNSRFVISENRLSVHLGYLTSWKEGRLSIGGLLGEGDDNVGSQFLTGCLEKFQVQGRDVDLDLAVKHMSISSHSCPA
;
A
#
# COMPACT_ATOMS: atom_id res chain seq x y z
N MET A 1 45.64 -30.22 -62.67
CA MET A 1 45.53 -31.63 -63.08
C MET A 1 44.78 -32.36 -61.97
N ALA A 2 43.61 -32.93 -62.29
CA ALA A 2 42.79 -33.92 -61.55
C ALA A 2 42.50 -33.66 -60.04
N MET A 3 41.25 -33.35 -59.66
CA MET A 3 40.18 -34.30 -59.27
C MET A 3 40.56 -35.24 -58.12
N PHE A 4 39.88 -35.10 -56.98
CA PHE A 4 39.49 -36.13 -55.99
C PHE A 4 38.62 -35.38 -54.94
N CYS A 5 37.51 -35.84 -54.36
CA CYS A 5 36.71 -37.04 -54.47
C CYS A 5 35.30 -36.77 -53.89
N LYS A 6 34.33 -37.63 -54.24
CA LYS A 6 32.92 -37.66 -53.81
C LYS A 6 32.73 -38.21 -52.39
N ALA A 7 31.61 -37.83 -51.75
CA ALA A 7 30.54 -38.69 -51.15
C ALA A 7 29.91 -37.99 -49.93
N MET A 8 28.68 -37.46 -50.03
CA MET A 8 27.40 -38.08 -49.64
C MET A 8 27.21 -38.32 -48.13
N ALA A 9 26.32 -37.56 -47.49
CA ALA A 9 25.12 -38.10 -46.82
C ALA A 9 24.29 -36.98 -46.13
N SER A 10 23.02 -36.91 -46.54
CA SER A 10 21.77 -36.61 -45.80
C SER A 10 21.76 -35.51 -44.71
N VAL A 11 21.06 -34.38 -44.90
CA VAL A 11 19.59 -34.15 -44.75
C VAL A 11 19.26 -33.46 -43.41
N LEU A 12 18.39 -32.44 -43.51
CA LEU A 12 17.58 -31.76 -42.49
C LEU A 12 18.21 -30.61 -41.67
N LEU A 13 17.95 -29.39 -42.19
CA LEU A 13 17.36 -28.23 -41.51
C LEU A 13 17.87 -27.86 -40.11
N PHE A 14 18.53 -26.70 -40.02
CA PHE A 14 18.09 -25.56 -39.19
C PHE A 14 18.99 -24.35 -39.52
N THR A 15 18.41 -23.31 -40.12
CA THR A 15 19.07 -22.04 -40.35
C THR A 15 19.24 -21.31 -39.01
N LEU A 16 20.47 -21.21 -38.51
CA LEU A 16 20.85 -20.30 -37.44
C LEU A 16 21.89 -19.31 -37.98
N SER A 17 21.53 -18.03 -37.90
CA SER A 17 22.38 -16.87 -37.61
C SER A 17 23.71 -16.65 -38.35
N LEU A 18 23.83 -15.50 -39.02
CA LEU A 18 25.04 -14.68 -38.91
C LEU A 18 24.66 -13.24 -38.56
N ALA A 19 25.17 -12.81 -37.42
CA ALA A 19 25.23 -11.44 -36.94
C ALA A 19 26.36 -10.66 -37.65
N LEU A 20 26.53 -9.41 -37.18
CA LEU A 20 27.63 -8.44 -37.37
C LEU A 20 27.26 -7.31 -38.36
N LEU A 21 27.42 -6.02 -38.08
CA LEU A 21 28.08 -5.28 -37.01
C LEU A 21 27.64 -3.81 -37.15
N GLY A 22 27.42 -3.13 -36.03
CA GLY A 22 27.14 -1.70 -35.99
C GLY A 22 26.99 -1.20 -34.56
N TRP A 23 28.05 -1.35 -33.75
CA TRP A 23 28.14 -0.75 -32.43
C TRP A 23 28.15 0.78 -32.53
N GLY A 24 27.18 1.41 -31.86
CA GLY A 24 27.36 2.69 -31.18
C GLY A 24 27.19 2.44 -29.69
N VAL A 25 28.23 2.67 -28.91
CA VAL A 25 28.29 2.48 -27.46
C VAL A 25 27.97 3.82 -26.80
N GLU A 26 26.89 3.93 -26.03
CA GLU A 26 26.86 4.65 -24.75
C GLU A 26 25.49 4.56 -24.04
N GLY A 27 25.52 4.30 -22.73
CA GLY A 27 24.36 4.44 -21.84
C GLY A 27 23.88 3.15 -21.19
N GLN A 28 24.60 2.68 -20.17
CA GLN A 28 24.18 1.59 -19.29
C GLN A 28 23.04 2.08 -18.37
N GLY A 29 21.83 2.12 -18.90
CA GLY A 29 20.59 2.22 -18.13
C GLY A 29 20.02 0.82 -17.94
N ASN A 30 19.74 0.45 -16.70
CA ASN A 30 19.06 -0.82 -16.37
C ASN A 30 17.62 -0.76 -16.92
N GLY A 31 17.46 -1.07 -18.20
CA GLY A 31 16.20 -0.95 -18.92
C GLY A 31 15.23 -2.05 -18.49
N ARG A 32 14.41 -1.78 -17.46
CA ARG A 32 13.15 -2.50 -17.32
C ARG A 32 12.37 -2.29 -18.61
N SER A 33 12.04 -3.36 -19.32
CA SER A 33 11.15 -3.31 -20.48
C SER A 33 9.80 -2.75 -20.01
N LYS A 34 9.50 -1.51 -20.39
CA LYS A 34 8.23 -0.86 -20.09
C LYS A 34 7.10 -1.66 -20.73
N LYS A 35 6.14 -2.12 -19.91
CA LYS A 35 5.02 -2.94 -20.39
C LYS A 35 3.82 -2.04 -20.68
N GLU A 36 3.27 -2.20 -21.88
CA GLU A 36 2.04 -1.56 -22.29
C GLU A 36 0.82 -2.26 -21.67
N VAL A 37 -0.08 -1.46 -21.08
CA VAL A 37 -1.32 -1.92 -20.45
C VAL A 37 -2.49 -1.05 -20.90
N SER A 38 -3.71 -1.59 -20.85
CA SER A 38 -4.91 -0.81 -21.17
C SER A 38 -5.21 0.20 -20.06
N GLY A 39 -5.54 1.44 -20.41
CA GLY A 39 -6.06 2.44 -19.45
C GLY A 39 -7.41 2.05 -18.83
N GLN A 40 -8.11 1.07 -19.40
CA GLN A 40 -9.35 0.50 -18.85
C GLN A 40 -9.11 -0.65 -17.88
N ALA A 41 -7.86 -1.10 -17.71
CA ALA A 41 -7.53 -2.23 -16.85
C ALA A 41 -8.00 -1.98 -15.41
N THR A 42 -8.41 -3.06 -14.74
CA THR A 42 -8.62 -3.00 -13.29
C THR A 42 -7.26 -3.06 -12.61
N VAL A 43 -6.96 -2.05 -11.81
CA VAL A 43 -5.64 -1.90 -11.17
C VAL A 43 -5.79 -1.68 -9.68
N TYR A 44 -4.93 -2.35 -8.91
CA TYR A 44 -4.73 -2.08 -7.49
C TYR A 44 -3.65 -1.01 -7.32
N LEU A 45 -4.03 0.16 -6.81
CA LEU A 45 -3.18 1.35 -6.73
C LEU A 45 -2.00 1.17 -5.75
N GLY A 46 -2.15 0.29 -4.76
CA GLY A 46 -1.14 0.05 -3.73
C GLY A 46 0.07 -0.77 -4.19
N GLN A 47 0.10 -1.19 -5.46
CA GLN A 47 1.15 -2.04 -6.04
C GLN A 47 2.41 -1.27 -6.45
N ASN A 48 2.94 -0.40 -5.59
CA ASN A 48 4.25 0.20 -5.83
C ASN A 48 5.07 0.25 -4.54
N GLY A 49 6.35 -0.10 -4.65
CA GLY A 49 7.29 -0.02 -3.53
C GLY A 49 7.79 1.41 -3.27
N ASP A 50 7.81 2.26 -4.31
CA ASP A 50 8.04 3.70 -4.16
C ASP A 50 6.68 4.40 -4.18
N ILE A 51 6.20 4.78 -3.00
CA ILE A 51 4.86 5.35 -2.82
C ILE A 51 4.62 6.60 -3.68
N TRP A 52 5.67 7.33 -4.05
CA TRP A 52 5.55 8.56 -4.84
C TRP A 52 5.46 8.31 -6.33
N ARG A 53 6.07 7.23 -6.82
CA ARG A 53 6.06 6.92 -8.25
C ARG A 53 4.71 6.35 -8.66
N PRO A 54 4.19 6.73 -9.84
CA PRO A 54 2.96 6.14 -10.32
C PRO A 54 3.15 4.65 -10.65
N LEU A 55 2.09 3.87 -10.46
CA LEU A 55 2.01 2.48 -10.90
C LEU A 55 2.01 2.40 -12.43
N MET A 56 1.25 3.29 -13.07
CA MET A 56 1.14 3.39 -14.51
C MET A 56 0.89 4.83 -14.94
N HIS A 57 1.39 5.19 -16.11
CA HIS A 57 1.26 6.53 -16.66
C HIS A 57 1.18 6.53 -18.17
N THR A 58 0.73 7.63 -18.76
CA THR A 58 0.78 7.85 -20.21
C THR A 58 1.19 9.29 -20.50
N THR A 59 1.94 9.49 -21.57
CA THR A 59 2.36 10.80 -22.05
C THR A 59 1.89 10.97 -23.47
N VAL A 60 1.16 12.06 -23.74
CA VAL A 60 0.56 12.33 -25.04
C VAL A 60 0.68 13.80 -25.39
N ASN A 61 0.65 14.12 -26.67
CA ASN A 61 0.60 15.51 -27.09
C ASN A 61 -0.80 16.10 -26.80
N LEU A 62 -0.88 17.25 -26.14
CA LEU A 62 -2.14 17.94 -25.84
C LEU A 62 -3.02 18.16 -27.08
N SER A 63 -2.42 18.31 -28.27
CA SER A 63 -3.14 18.53 -29.52
C SER A 63 -4.02 17.36 -29.97
N VAL A 64 -3.81 16.14 -29.44
CA VAL A 64 -4.65 14.97 -29.75
C VAL A 64 -5.86 14.82 -28.80
N ILE A 65 -5.92 15.64 -27.75
CA ILE A 65 -7.03 15.63 -26.79
C ILE A 65 -8.20 16.43 -27.38
N SER A 66 -9.35 15.78 -27.46
CA SER A 66 -10.62 16.35 -27.93
C SER A 66 -11.72 16.28 -26.87
N SER A 67 -11.58 15.43 -25.87
CA SER A 67 -12.45 15.31 -24.71
C SER A 67 -11.92 16.15 -23.55
N ILE A 68 -12.85 16.74 -22.82
CA ILE A 68 -12.60 17.47 -21.59
C ILE A 68 -12.83 16.63 -20.33
N LYS A 69 -13.13 15.34 -20.49
CA LYS A 69 -13.68 14.47 -19.45
C LYS A 69 -12.86 13.19 -19.28
N SER A 70 -12.62 12.82 -18.03
CA SER A 70 -12.18 11.49 -17.60
C SER A 70 -13.23 10.87 -16.69
N SER A 71 -13.53 9.59 -16.87
CA SER A 71 -14.47 8.84 -16.04
C SER A 71 -13.92 7.47 -15.68
N PHE A 72 -14.08 7.05 -14.44
CA PHE A 72 -13.58 5.77 -13.93
C PHE A 72 -14.34 5.39 -12.67
N GLN A 73 -14.16 4.15 -12.21
CA GLN A 73 -14.70 3.71 -10.92
C GLN A 73 -13.57 3.50 -9.92
N VAL A 74 -13.80 3.87 -8.65
CA VAL A 74 -12.88 3.67 -7.53
C VAL A 74 -13.56 2.91 -6.39
N ARG A 75 -12.81 2.07 -5.68
CA ARG A 75 -13.26 1.40 -4.46
C ARG A 75 -12.09 1.28 -3.47
N THR A 76 -12.33 1.68 -2.22
CA THR A 76 -11.32 1.63 -1.15
C THR A 76 -11.97 1.70 0.24
N PHE A 77 -11.24 1.31 1.28
CA PHE A 77 -11.49 1.68 2.69
C PHE A 77 -10.49 2.71 3.23
N ASP A 78 -9.46 3.01 2.44
CA ASP A 78 -8.37 3.92 2.78
C ASP A 78 -8.89 5.36 2.90
N PRO A 79 -8.64 6.05 4.03
CA PRO A 79 -9.09 7.43 4.22
C PRO A 79 -8.26 8.46 3.42
N GLU A 80 -7.06 8.14 2.99
CA GLU A 80 -6.15 9.06 2.31
C GLU A 80 -5.46 8.38 1.12
N GLY A 81 -5.08 9.14 0.08
CA GLY A 81 -4.30 8.58 -1.03
C GLY A 81 -4.63 9.20 -2.38
N THR A 82 -3.78 8.97 -3.38
CA THR A 82 -3.97 9.52 -4.74
C THR A 82 -4.81 8.58 -5.58
N ILE A 83 -5.82 9.13 -6.26
CA ILE A 83 -6.64 8.37 -7.22
C ILE A 83 -6.18 8.65 -8.64
N PHE A 84 -6.09 9.93 -9.02
CA PHE A 84 -5.81 10.34 -10.40
C PHE A 84 -4.94 11.59 -10.42
N TYR A 85 -3.88 11.53 -11.22
CA TYR A 85 -2.94 12.63 -11.43
C TYR A 85 -2.90 13.03 -12.91
N GLY A 86 -2.75 14.33 -13.17
CA GLY A 86 -2.43 14.83 -14.49
C GLY A 86 -1.59 16.10 -14.45
N ASP A 87 -0.71 16.29 -15.42
CA ASP A 87 0.01 17.55 -15.59
C ASP A 87 0.29 17.93 -17.04
N THR A 88 0.66 19.19 -17.21
CA THR A 88 1.26 19.72 -18.43
C THR A 88 2.48 20.56 -18.07
N LYS A 89 3.27 20.96 -19.07
CA LYS A 89 4.50 21.76 -18.87
C LYS A 89 5.44 21.13 -17.84
N ASN A 90 5.59 19.81 -17.89
CA ASN A 90 6.45 19.04 -16.98
C ASN A 90 6.16 19.27 -15.49
N GLY A 91 4.88 19.42 -15.12
CA GLY A 91 4.47 19.56 -13.72
C GLY A 91 4.49 20.99 -13.19
N ASP A 92 4.48 21.99 -14.06
CA ASP A 92 4.23 23.38 -13.66
C ASP A 92 2.72 23.66 -13.56
N ASP A 93 1.94 23.11 -14.49
CA ASP A 93 0.48 23.07 -14.42
C ASP A 93 0.06 21.63 -14.10
N TRP A 94 -0.56 21.39 -12.95
CA TRP A 94 -0.86 20.05 -12.46
C TRP A 94 -2.21 19.95 -11.75
N PHE A 95 -2.74 18.73 -11.71
CA PHE A 95 -4.00 18.35 -11.11
C PHE A 95 -3.81 17.04 -10.32
N VAL A 96 -4.33 17.01 -9.10
CA VAL A 96 -4.37 15.82 -8.25
C VAL A 96 -5.79 15.65 -7.75
N LEU A 97 -6.38 14.47 -7.98
CA LEU A 97 -7.55 13.98 -7.27
C LEU A 97 -7.11 12.93 -6.26
N SER A 98 -7.47 13.16 -5.01
CA SER A 98 -7.08 12.36 -3.84
C SER A 98 -8.26 12.16 -2.90
N LEU A 99 -8.12 11.27 -1.93
CA LEU A 99 -8.96 11.26 -0.73
C LEU A 99 -8.20 11.91 0.42
N LYS A 100 -8.96 12.57 1.29
CA LYS A 100 -8.52 13.00 2.62
C LYS A 100 -9.67 12.82 3.61
N ASP A 101 -9.45 12.07 4.67
CA ASP A 101 -10.48 11.65 5.63
C ASP A 101 -11.68 10.94 4.96
N GLY A 102 -11.43 10.27 3.83
CA GLY A 102 -12.39 9.60 2.97
C GLY A 102 -13.14 10.53 2.00
N ILE A 103 -12.89 11.84 2.03
CA ILE A 103 -13.58 12.85 1.21
C ILE A 103 -12.72 13.17 -0.03
N PRO A 104 -13.31 13.26 -1.23
CA PRO A 104 -12.61 13.68 -2.43
C PRO A 104 -12.01 15.08 -2.28
N MET A 105 -10.75 15.22 -2.67
CA MET A 105 -10.00 16.47 -2.66
C MET A 105 -9.32 16.69 -4.01
N MET A 106 -9.60 17.84 -4.62
CA MET A 106 -8.90 18.33 -5.82
C MET A 106 -7.86 19.37 -5.42
N GLN A 107 -6.63 19.16 -5.88
CA GLN A 107 -5.57 20.16 -5.86
C GLN A 107 -5.19 20.51 -7.29
N ILE A 108 -5.17 21.80 -7.61
CA ILE A 108 -4.96 22.30 -8.96
C ILE A 108 -3.96 23.45 -8.91
N SER A 109 -2.91 23.36 -9.70
CA SER A 109 -1.99 24.45 -10.02
C SER A 109 -2.08 24.72 -11.51
N LYS A 110 -2.40 25.95 -11.90
CA LYS A 110 -2.42 26.37 -13.30
C LYS A 110 -2.03 27.83 -13.38
N ALA A 111 -0.90 28.12 -14.02
CA ALA A 111 -0.34 29.47 -14.12
C ALA A 111 -0.27 30.18 -12.75
N ASP A 112 -1.06 31.22 -12.52
CA ASP A 112 -1.13 31.99 -11.27
C ASP A 112 -2.22 31.50 -10.29
N VAL A 113 -2.92 30.41 -10.62
CA VAL A 113 -4.02 29.86 -9.82
C VAL A 113 -3.56 28.61 -9.10
N LEU A 114 -3.60 28.63 -7.76
CA LEU A 114 -3.41 27.48 -6.90
C LEU A 114 -4.66 27.29 -6.04
N VAL A 115 -5.32 26.14 -6.16
CA VAL A 115 -6.55 25.83 -5.42
C VAL A 115 -6.46 24.43 -4.83
N SER A 116 -6.86 24.28 -3.57
CA SER A 116 -7.12 23.00 -2.93
C SER A 116 -8.51 23.03 -2.31
N VAL A 117 -9.35 22.06 -2.65
CA VAL A 117 -10.72 21.99 -2.16
C VAL A 117 -11.17 20.54 -2.03
N GLY A 118 -11.74 20.22 -0.86
CA GLY A 118 -12.38 18.95 -0.59
C GLY A 118 -13.90 19.09 -0.53
N GLY A 119 -14.61 18.04 -0.94
CA GLY A 119 -16.08 18.01 -0.88
C GLY A 119 -16.67 16.81 -1.61
N GLY A 120 -18.00 16.67 -1.49
CA GLY A 120 -18.71 15.47 -1.90
C GLY A 120 -18.90 14.46 -0.74
N PRO A 121 -19.46 13.27 -1.05
CA PRO A 121 -19.65 12.22 -0.07
C PRO A 121 -18.32 11.52 0.27
N LYS A 122 -18.31 10.76 1.37
CA LYS A 122 -17.20 9.84 1.66
C LYS A 122 -17.21 8.67 0.67
N LEU A 123 -16.04 8.32 0.14
CA LEU A 123 -15.86 7.24 -0.83
C LEU A 123 -15.16 5.99 -0.28
N ASN A 124 -14.69 6.06 0.96
CA ASN A 124 -13.94 4.98 1.62
C ASN A 124 -14.86 3.99 2.34
N ASP A 125 -15.95 3.58 1.69
CA ASP A 125 -16.97 2.70 2.26
C ASP A 125 -16.89 1.25 1.73
N GLY A 126 -15.87 0.94 0.93
CA GLY A 126 -15.67 -0.37 0.32
C GLY A 126 -16.57 -0.67 -0.87
N LYS A 127 -17.35 0.30 -1.37
CA LYS A 127 -18.16 0.15 -2.60
C LYS A 127 -17.49 0.81 -3.79
N TRP A 128 -17.93 0.40 -4.98
CA TRP A 128 -17.54 1.07 -6.22
C TRP A 128 -18.32 2.37 -6.37
N HIS A 129 -17.59 3.47 -6.51
CA HIS A 129 -18.12 4.78 -6.86
C HIS A 129 -17.66 5.17 -8.25
N THR A 130 -18.57 5.72 -9.06
CA THR A 130 -18.22 6.26 -10.38
C THR A 130 -17.83 7.71 -10.24
N LEU A 131 -16.60 8.04 -10.63
CA LEU A 131 -16.06 9.39 -10.64
C LEU A 131 -15.92 9.91 -12.04
N GLU A 132 -16.23 11.19 -12.19
CA GLU A 132 -16.07 11.92 -13.43
C GLU A 132 -15.43 13.27 -13.15
N VAL A 133 -14.30 13.53 -13.79
CA VAL A 133 -13.61 14.80 -13.74
C VAL A 133 -13.70 15.44 -15.12
N SER A 134 -14.23 16.65 -15.19
CA SER A 134 -14.38 17.37 -16.44
C SER A 134 -13.96 18.83 -16.35
N ASN A 135 -13.51 19.39 -17.47
CA ASN A 135 -13.16 20.80 -17.59
C ASN A 135 -14.16 21.53 -18.48
N HIS A 136 -15.02 22.35 -17.88
CA HIS A 136 -16.01 23.17 -18.57
C HIS A 136 -15.64 24.65 -18.50
N GLU A 137 -15.14 25.19 -19.62
CA GLU A 137 -14.71 26.59 -19.74
C GLU A 137 -13.67 27.01 -18.69
N LYS A 138 -14.13 27.60 -17.59
CA LYS A 138 -13.33 28.09 -16.46
C LYS A 138 -13.56 27.25 -15.21
N PHE A 139 -14.20 26.09 -15.30
CA PHE A 139 -14.56 25.27 -14.16
C PHE A 139 -14.01 23.86 -14.30
N VAL A 140 -13.40 23.35 -13.24
CA VAL A 140 -13.14 21.92 -13.09
C VAL A 140 -14.25 21.34 -12.21
N ILE A 141 -14.95 20.35 -12.73
CA ILE A 141 -16.10 19.73 -12.09
C ILE A 141 -15.74 18.29 -11.73
N LEU A 142 -16.05 17.89 -10.50
CA LEU A 142 -16.05 16.51 -10.06
C LEU A 142 -17.50 16.07 -9.84
N GLU A 143 -17.91 15.02 -10.53
CA GLU A 143 -19.14 14.30 -10.24
C GLU A 143 -18.83 12.96 -9.57
N VAL A 144 -19.68 12.59 -8.61
CA VAL A 144 -19.65 11.32 -7.89
C VAL A 144 -21.01 10.67 -8.06
N ASP A 145 -21.04 9.45 -8.61
CA ASP A 145 -22.25 8.67 -8.86
C ASP A 145 -23.34 9.45 -9.59
N GLY A 146 -22.93 10.26 -10.58
CA GLY A 146 -23.81 11.10 -11.41
C GLY A 146 -24.34 12.36 -10.71
N SER A 147 -23.83 12.69 -9.52
CA SER A 147 -24.16 13.91 -8.80
C SER A 147 -22.95 14.84 -8.71
N SER A 148 -23.14 16.14 -8.99
CA SER A 148 -22.06 17.13 -8.86
C SER A 148 -21.60 17.24 -7.40
N ALA A 149 -20.32 16.91 -7.16
CA ALA A 149 -19.72 16.89 -5.83
C ALA A 149 -18.88 18.15 -5.57
N LEU A 150 -18.15 18.62 -6.58
CA LEU A 150 -17.33 19.84 -6.52
C LEU A 150 -17.35 20.59 -7.85
N VAL A 151 -17.33 21.92 -7.77
CA VAL A 151 -17.18 22.84 -8.91
C VAL A 151 -16.15 23.88 -8.54
N VAL A 152 -15.04 23.92 -9.27
CA VAL A 152 -13.88 24.75 -8.94
C VAL A 152 -13.64 25.77 -10.03
N GLY A 153 -13.78 27.05 -9.70
CA GLY A 153 -13.52 28.15 -10.63
C GLY A 153 -12.02 28.39 -10.82
N MET A 154 -11.55 28.27 -12.06
CA MET A 154 -10.18 28.51 -12.51
C MET A 154 -10.09 29.87 -13.21
N GLN A 155 -10.19 30.96 -12.44
CA GLN A 155 -9.98 32.31 -12.96
C GLN A 155 -8.50 32.70 -12.89
N SER A 156 -7.78 32.53 -14.00
CA SER A 156 -6.41 33.01 -14.15
C SER A 156 -6.39 34.44 -14.70
N LYS A 157 -5.42 35.25 -14.27
CA LYS A 157 -5.13 36.54 -14.90
C LYS A 157 -4.38 36.39 -16.22
N SER A 158 -3.80 35.22 -16.48
CA SER A 158 -3.14 34.86 -17.73
C SER A 158 -4.16 34.48 -18.80
N THR A 159 -4.00 35.06 -19.99
CA THR A 159 -4.79 34.72 -21.19
C THR A 159 -4.16 33.62 -22.05
N GLU A 160 -3.00 33.07 -21.64
CA GLU A 160 -2.33 32.02 -22.40
C GLU A 160 -3.05 30.67 -22.24
N GLN A 161 -3.93 30.35 -23.20
CA GLN A 161 -4.32 28.97 -23.47
C GLN A 161 -3.20 28.30 -24.25
N VAL A 162 -2.33 27.59 -23.54
CA VAL A 162 -1.33 26.74 -24.17
C VAL A 162 -2.03 25.47 -24.65
N LEU A 163 -2.33 25.40 -25.95
CA LEU A 163 -2.94 24.26 -26.64
C LEU A 163 -1.90 23.25 -27.16
N SER A 164 -0.62 23.45 -26.83
CA SER A 164 0.50 22.65 -27.31
C SER A 164 1.42 22.23 -26.17
N GLY A 165 2.00 21.04 -26.27
CA GLY A 165 2.85 20.47 -25.24
C GLY A 165 2.45 19.05 -24.90
N GLU A 166 3.04 18.52 -23.84
CA GLU A 166 2.77 17.17 -23.37
C GLU A 166 1.80 17.20 -22.19
N LEU A 167 0.84 16.30 -22.23
CA LEU A 167 -0.03 15.92 -21.13
C LEU A 167 0.49 14.60 -20.57
N ARG A 168 0.72 14.56 -19.27
CA ARG A 168 1.04 13.31 -18.55
C ARG A 168 -0.12 12.98 -17.64
N LEU A 169 -0.61 11.75 -17.71
CA LEU A 169 -1.61 11.21 -16.79
C LEU A 169 -1.00 10.06 -16.01
N ALA A 170 -1.37 9.90 -14.74
CA ALA A 170 -0.83 8.85 -13.91
C ALA A 170 -1.84 8.32 -12.87
N LEU A 171 -1.67 7.04 -12.50
CA LEU A 171 -2.42 6.35 -11.45
C LEU A 171 -1.46 5.74 -10.43
N GLY A 172 -1.88 5.69 -9.17
CA GLY A 172 -1.12 5.07 -8.08
C GLY A 172 0.14 5.86 -7.68
N GLY A 173 0.19 7.16 -7.97
CA GLY A 173 1.30 8.05 -7.61
C GLY A 173 1.22 9.41 -8.31
N ILE A 174 2.23 10.25 -8.09
CA ILE A 174 2.27 11.65 -8.51
C ILE A 174 3.62 11.94 -9.18
N LEU A 175 3.62 12.74 -10.26
CA LEU A 175 4.86 13.07 -11.01
C LEU A 175 5.53 14.39 -10.60
N ILE A 176 4.83 15.25 -9.84
CA ILE A 176 5.44 16.45 -9.24
C ILE A 176 6.22 16.13 -7.96
N ASN A 177 7.16 16.99 -7.61
CA ASN A 177 7.77 16.96 -6.28
C ASN A 177 6.72 17.31 -5.20
N LYS A 178 6.74 16.59 -4.08
CA LYS A 178 5.89 16.81 -2.91
C LYS A 178 5.88 18.26 -2.40
N ASP A 179 6.98 19.00 -2.57
CA ASP A 179 7.10 20.39 -2.14
C ASP A 179 6.25 21.36 -2.98
N LYS A 180 5.80 20.93 -4.17
CA LYS A 180 4.86 21.69 -5.01
C LYS A 180 3.40 21.52 -4.57
N MET A 181 3.07 20.50 -3.76
CA MET A 181 1.69 20.25 -3.34
C MET A 181 1.19 21.34 -2.39
N ILE A 182 -0.08 21.73 -2.53
CA ILE A 182 -0.71 22.74 -1.68
C ILE A 182 -1.00 22.15 -0.30
N VAL A 183 -1.56 20.93 -0.29
CA VAL A 183 -1.81 20.12 0.90
C VAL A 183 -1.00 18.83 0.74
N GLN A 184 -0.05 18.61 1.65
CA GLN A 184 0.74 17.37 1.68
C GLN A 184 -0.11 16.22 2.24
N PHE A 185 0.08 15.04 1.64
CA PHE A 185 -0.56 13.78 1.99
C PHE A 185 0.30 12.61 1.46
N GLU A 186 0.07 11.39 1.94
CA GLU A 186 0.74 10.21 1.39
C GLU A 186 -0.02 9.69 0.16
N PRO A 187 0.62 9.58 -1.02
CA PRO A 187 -0.09 9.25 -2.26
C PRO A 187 -0.43 7.77 -2.43
N HIS A 188 0.15 6.88 -1.61
CA HIS A 188 -0.18 5.46 -1.60
C HIS A 188 -1.67 5.29 -1.29
N MET A 189 -2.30 4.28 -1.89
CA MET A 189 -3.73 4.04 -1.76
C MET A 189 -3.98 2.54 -1.81
N ASP A 190 -4.51 1.99 -0.72
CA ASP A 190 -5.12 0.66 -0.70
C ASP A 190 -6.48 0.71 -1.38
N GLY A 191 -6.46 0.80 -2.71
CA GLY A 191 -7.66 1.04 -3.49
C GLY A 191 -7.56 0.47 -4.89
N CYS A 192 -8.72 0.30 -5.51
CA CYS A 192 -8.87 -0.26 -6.83
C CYS A 192 -9.51 0.74 -7.78
N VAL A 193 -9.01 0.81 -9.01
CA VAL A 193 -9.56 1.60 -10.11
C VAL A 193 -9.91 0.68 -11.27
N ARG A 194 -11.03 0.94 -11.96
CA ARG A 194 -11.43 0.21 -13.18
C ARG A 194 -12.26 1.09 -14.12
N GLU A 195 -12.53 0.55 -15.31
CA GLU A 195 -13.41 1.17 -16.31
C GLU A 195 -12.94 2.58 -16.70
N GLY A 196 -11.63 2.79 -16.72
CA GLY A 196 -11.02 4.09 -16.98
C GLY A 196 -11.17 4.56 -18.43
N ASN A 197 -11.78 5.73 -18.60
CA ASN A 197 -11.80 6.50 -19.82
C ASN A 197 -11.11 7.84 -19.55
N TRP A 198 -10.01 8.12 -20.24
CA TRP A 198 -9.09 9.20 -19.89
C TRP A 198 -8.98 10.20 -21.02
N LEU A 199 -9.77 11.29 -21.00
CA LEU A 199 -9.67 12.37 -22.01
C LEU A 199 -9.60 11.85 -23.46
N ASN A 200 -10.47 10.92 -23.85
CA ASN A 200 -10.49 10.25 -25.17
C ASN A 200 -9.22 9.49 -25.61
N LEU A 201 -8.31 9.21 -24.68
CA LEU A 201 -7.09 8.47 -24.96
C LEU A 201 -7.36 6.98 -25.08
N SER A 202 -6.96 6.42 -26.22
CA SER A 202 -6.97 4.98 -26.51
C SER A 202 -5.58 4.35 -26.50
N SER A 203 -4.51 5.17 -26.42
CA SER A 203 -3.13 4.70 -26.36
C SER A 203 -2.87 3.81 -25.15
N PRO A 204 -1.96 2.83 -25.27
CA PRO A 204 -1.56 2.03 -24.14
C PRO A 204 -0.86 2.92 -23.09
N TRP A 205 -1.12 2.61 -21.84
CA TRP A 205 -0.41 3.16 -20.69
C TRP A 205 0.87 2.36 -20.46
N GLU A 206 1.90 3.01 -19.94
CA GLU A 206 3.13 2.37 -19.50
C GLU A 206 3.01 1.97 -18.03
N SER A 207 3.30 0.71 -17.71
CA SER A 207 3.35 0.18 -16.34
C SER A 207 4.79 0.17 -15.81
N GLU A 208 4.96 0.58 -14.54
CA GLU A 208 6.23 0.47 -13.80
C GLU A 208 6.48 -0.94 -13.23
N VAL A 209 5.46 -1.81 -13.30
CA VAL A 209 5.50 -3.21 -12.84
C VAL A 209 5.29 -4.18 -14.00
N GLU A 210 5.84 -5.40 -13.88
CA GLU A 210 5.74 -6.44 -14.90
C GLU A 210 4.32 -7.01 -15.05
N GLU A 211 3.57 -7.10 -13.96
CA GLU A 211 2.21 -7.61 -13.96
C GLU A 211 1.38 -6.83 -12.95
N LEU A 212 0.23 -6.31 -13.39
CA LEU A 212 -0.69 -5.59 -12.52
C LEU A 212 -1.45 -6.60 -11.64
N TRP A 213 -1.46 -6.36 -10.34
CA TRP A 213 -2.18 -7.19 -9.39
C TRP A 213 -3.69 -7.01 -9.57
N PRO A 214 -4.45 -8.12 -9.60
CA PRO A 214 -5.89 -8.04 -9.65
C PRO A 214 -6.44 -7.50 -8.33
N CYS A 215 -7.59 -6.85 -8.43
CA CYS A 215 -8.38 -6.50 -7.26
C CYS A 215 -9.18 -7.71 -6.77
N TYR A 216 -9.23 -7.91 -5.45
CA TYR A 216 -10.14 -8.87 -4.85
C TYR A 216 -11.60 -8.55 -5.21
N GLN A 217 -12.43 -9.57 -5.47
CA GLN A 217 -13.81 -9.33 -5.87
C GLN A 217 -14.62 -8.68 -4.75
N ASN A 218 -14.50 -9.21 -3.53
CA ASN A 218 -15.14 -8.69 -2.33
C ASN A 218 -14.05 -8.29 -1.31
N ILE A 219 -14.31 -7.20 -0.61
CA ILE A 219 -13.44 -6.70 0.45
C ILE A 219 -14.27 -6.33 1.68
N LYS A 220 -13.64 -6.39 2.85
CA LYS A 220 -14.15 -5.91 4.13
C LYS A 220 -13.08 -5.06 4.83
N PRO A 221 -13.45 -4.22 5.82
CA PRO A 221 -12.45 -3.48 6.59
C PRO A 221 -11.48 -4.40 7.31
N GLY A 222 -10.20 -4.02 7.35
CA GLY A 222 -9.15 -4.70 8.12
C GLY A 222 -7.81 -4.70 7.39
N SER A 223 -6.74 -5.06 8.10
CA SER A 223 -5.40 -5.14 7.53
C SER A 223 -5.10 -6.56 7.05
N TYR A 224 -4.76 -6.69 5.77
CA TYR A 224 -4.49 -7.99 5.14
C TYR A 224 -3.00 -8.26 4.96
N PHE A 225 -2.60 -9.45 5.39
CA PHE A 225 -1.25 -9.97 5.26
C PHE A 225 -1.27 -11.22 4.37
N PRO A 226 -0.60 -11.21 3.20
CA PRO A 226 -0.61 -12.34 2.28
C PRO A 226 0.53 -13.37 2.52
N GLY A 227 1.31 -13.23 3.60
CA GLY A 227 2.42 -14.14 3.90
C GLY A 227 3.76 -13.80 3.24
N ASN A 228 3.96 -12.57 2.73
CA ASN A 228 5.18 -12.18 2.01
C ASN A 228 6.05 -11.15 2.73
N GLY A 229 5.62 -10.62 3.88
CA GLY A 229 6.37 -9.60 4.60
C GLY A 229 5.70 -9.17 5.90
N LEU A 230 6.20 -8.09 6.49
CA LEU A 230 5.71 -7.52 7.75
C LEU A 230 5.63 -5.99 7.69
N ALA A 231 4.96 -5.41 8.68
CA ALA A 231 4.94 -3.98 8.98
C ALA A 231 5.79 -3.70 10.22
N ILE A 232 6.68 -2.71 10.17
CA ILE A 232 7.60 -2.36 11.26
C ILE A 232 7.34 -0.94 11.75
N PHE A 233 7.19 -0.80 13.07
CA PHE A 233 7.07 0.45 13.78
C PHE A 233 8.27 0.67 14.70
N ASN A 234 8.68 1.93 14.85
CA ASN A 234 9.50 2.34 16.00
C ASN A 234 8.58 2.48 17.21
N ILE A 235 8.90 1.85 18.34
CA ILE A 235 8.01 1.84 19.51
C ILE A 235 7.80 3.26 20.07
N SER A 236 8.73 4.18 19.85
CA SER A 236 8.64 5.59 20.23
C SER A 236 7.43 6.34 19.68
N VAL A 237 6.77 5.84 18.62
CA VAL A 237 5.55 6.45 18.06
C VAL A 237 4.33 6.21 18.93
N PHE A 238 4.37 5.20 19.81
CA PHE A 238 3.26 4.87 20.70
C PHE A 238 3.35 5.68 22.00
N PRO A 239 2.22 6.19 22.52
CA PRO A 239 2.16 6.94 23.76
C PRO A 239 2.29 5.99 24.96
N ILE A 240 3.46 5.38 25.13
CA ILE A 240 3.79 4.58 26.30
C ILE A 240 4.21 5.55 27.39
N GLU A 241 3.26 5.91 28.26
CA GLU A 241 3.52 6.71 29.45
C GLU A 241 4.50 5.97 30.38
N ALA A 242 5.00 6.66 31.41
CA ALA A 242 5.79 6.01 32.46
C ALA A 242 4.93 5.12 33.38
N ASP A 243 3.69 4.84 32.98
CA ASP A 243 2.87 3.85 33.62
C ASP A 243 3.46 2.46 33.37
N HIS A 244 3.47 1.66 34.41
CA HIS A 244 4.14 0.37 34.42
C HIS A 244 3.34 -0.67 33.62
N LYS A 245 2.55 -0.25 32.61
CA LYS A 245 1.59 -1.07 31.88
C LYS A 245 1.54 -0.72 30.38
N VAL A 246 1.65 -1.73 29.51
CA VAL A 246 1.40 -1.59 28.06
C VAL A 246 0.29 -2.56 27.63
N LYS A 247 -0.77 -2.06 26.99
CA LYS A 247 -1.87 -2.88 26.46
C LYS A 247 -1.81 -2.93 24.93
N PHE A 248 -1.87 -4.15 24.39
CA PHE A 248 -2.09 -4.45 22.98
C PHE A 248 -3.42 -5.19 22.86
N GLU A 249 -4.21 -4.85 21.84
CA GLU A 249 -5.52 -5.45 21.62
C GLU A 249 -5.65 -5.77 20.13
N PHE A 250 -6.05 -7.00 19.83
CA PHE A 250 -6.20 -7.50 18.47
C PHE A 250 -7.60 -8.04 18.27
N TRP A 251 -8.20 -7.72 17.12
CA TRP A 251 -9.49 -8.27 16.70
C TRP A 251 -9.35 -9.00 15.38
N GLY A 252 -9.99 -10.14 15.27
CA GLY A 252 -10.12 -10.87 14.01
C GLY A 252 -10.49 -12.33 14.21
N ASP A 253 -10.74 -13.01 13.10
CA ASP A 253 -10.92 -14.46 13.10
C ASP A 253 -9.56 -15.16 13.06
N PHE A 254 -8.95 -15.32 14.24
CA PHE A 254 -7.62 -15.95 14.37
C PHE A 254 -7.59 -17.39 13.84
N SER A 255 -8.73 -18.07 13.75
CA SER A 255 -8.81 -19.42 13.19
C SER A 255 -8.52 -19.46 11.68
N GLN A 256 -8.59 -18.31 11.01
CA GLN A 256 -8.28 -18.13 9.60
C GLN A 256 -6.88 -17.53 9.37
N MET A 257 -6.02 -17.52 10.40
CA MET A 257 -4.70 -16.91 10.33
C MET A 257 -3.59 -17.91 10.61
N ASP A 258 -2.46 -17.76 9.93
CA ASP A 258 -1.25 -18.55 10.18
C ASP A 258 -0.01 -17.65 10.10
N GLY A 259 0.90 -17.76 11.06
CA GLY A 259 2.14 -16.97 11.12
C GLY A 259 2.22 -16.04 12.33
N THR A 260 3.10 -15.03 12.27
CA THR A 260 3.37 -14.13 13.41
C THR A 260 2.47 -12.90 13.37
N ILE A 261 1.63 -12.71 14.40
CA ILE A 261 0.80 -11.52 14.55
C ILE A 261 1.64 -10.34 15.04
N LEU A 262 2.42 -10.53 16.11
CA LEU A 262 3.18 -9.48 16.79
C LEU A 262 4.60 -9.98 17.12
N GLY A 263 5.60 -9.15 16.87
CA GLY A 263 6.96 -9.32 17.37
C GLY A 263 7.47 -8.05 18.04
N ILE A 264 8.15 -8.18 19.19
CA ILE A 264 8.78 -7.05 19.87
C ILE A 264 10.26 -7.36 20.08
N LYS A 265 11.13 -6.46 19.61
CA LYS A 265 12.59 -6.57 19.75
C LYS A 265 13.16 -5.33 20.44
N ASP A 266 13.96 -5.56 21.46
CA ASP A 266 14.74 -4.54 22.18
C ASP A 266 16.11 -4.31 21.49
N ARG A 267 16.73 -3.14 21.67
CA ARG A 267 18.09 -2.89 21.17
C ARG A 267 19.11 -3.72 21.94
N GLY A 268 19.69 -4.72 21.28
CA GLY A 268 20.87 -5.45 21.76
C GLY A 268 20.60 -6.79 22.46
N ARG A 269 19.38 -7.33 22.40
CA ARG A 269 19.06 -8.71 22.83
C ARG A 269 18.11 -9.40 21.83
N GLU A 270 18.18 -10.74 21.76
CA GLU A 270 17.20 -11.57 21.06
C GLU A 270 15.77 -11.29 21.57
N PRO A 271 14.73 -11.39 20.71
CA PRO A 271 13.46 -10.73 20.93
C PRO A 271 12.69 -11.17 22.18
N ALA A 272 11.97 -10.18 22.71
CA ALA A 272 11.42 -10.06 24.05
C ALA A 272 9.92 -10.45 24.15
N LEU A 273 9.26 -10.69 23.02
CA LEU A 273 7.91 -11.27 22.93
C LEU A 273 7.57 -11.59 21.47
N VAL A 274 6.94 -12.73 21.23
CA VAL A 274 6.36 -13.11 19.93
C VAL A 274 4.96 -13.68 20.14
N LEU A 275 4.02 -13.27 19.30
CA LEU A 275 2.68 -13.83 19.20
C LEU A 275 2.52 -14.55 17.85
N VAL A 276 2.39 -15.88 17.88
CA VAL A 276 2.24 -16.73 16.69
C VAL A 276 0.85 -17.35 16.69
N VAL A 277 0.16 -17.33 15.56
CA VAL A 277 -1.11 -18.01 15.34
C VAL A 277 -0.91 -19.17 14.37
N ASN A 278 -1.57 -20.29 14.63
CA ASN A 278 -1.56 -21.45 13.76
C ASN A 278 -3.00 -21.94 13.53
N ASN A 279 -3.50 -21.77 12.31
CA ASN A 279 -4.86 -22.19 11.95
C ASN A 279 -5.03 -23.72 11.92
N ASN A 280 -3.98 -24.47 11.62
CA ASN A 280 -4.05 -25.94 11.54
C ASN A 280 -4.29 -26.57 12.92
N THR A 281 -3.64 -26.05 13.97
CA THR A 281 -3.88 -26.49 15.35
C THR A 281 -4.96 -25.69 16.06
N ASN A 282 -5.38 -24.57 15.45
CA ASN A 282 -6.32 -23.59 16.01
C ASN A 282 -5.82 -23.07 17.38
N GLU A 283 -4.54 -22.71 17.43
CA GLU A 283 -3.85 -22.27 18.63
C GLU A 283 -3.05 -20.98 18.40
N ILE A 284 -2.95 -20.18 19.46
CA ILE A 284 -2.07 -19.02 19.55
C ILE A 284 -0.99 -19.33 20.58
N THR A 285 0.27 -19.15 20.18
CA THR A 285 1.45 -19.29 21.04
C THR A 285 2.03 -17.92 21.35
N VAL A 286 2.15 -17.60 22.64
CA VAL A 286 2.87 -16.44 23.14
C VAL A 286 4.22 -16.91 23.61
N ILE A 287 5.29 -16.41 23.01
CA ILE A 287 6.68 -16.76 23.33
C ILE A 287 7.35 -15.56 23.96
N ASN A 288 8.03 -15.75 25.08
CA ASN A 288 8.86 -14.74 25.72
C ASN A 288 10.20 -15.38 26.12
N GLY A 289 11.26 -15.09 25.35
CA GLY A 289 12.55 -15.74 25.52
C GLY A 289 12.44 -17.27 25.38
N LYS A 290 12.66 -18.00 26.48
CA LYS A 290 12.60 -19.47 26.51
C LYS A 290 11.26 -20.05 26.94
N GLU A 291 10.33 -19.19 27.34
CA GLU A 291 9.04 -19.58 27.89
C GLU A 291 7.96 -19.39 26.83
N SER A 292 7.00 -20.30 26.79
CA SER A 292 5.87 -20.20 25.87
C SER A 292 4.57 -20.63 26.53
N VAL A 293 3.48 -19.99 26.09
CA VAL A 293 2.11 -20.31 26.51
C VAL A 293 1.28 -20.53 25.26
N ILE A 294 0.54 -21.62 25.23
CA ILE A 294 -0.33 -22.01 24.12
C ILE A 294 -1.78 -21.84 24.56
N MET A 295 -2.58 -21.19 23.74
CA MET A 295 -4.01 -20.96 23.96
C MET A 295 -4.79 -21.49 22.77
N LYS A 296 -5.91 -22.17 23.01
CA LYS A 296 -6.84 -22.54 21.94
C LYS A 296 -7.67 -21.33 21.51
N ILE A 297 -7.81 -21.16 20.20
CA ILE A 297 -8.59 -20.08 19.60
C ILE A 297 -10.07 -20.40 19.79
N THR A 298 -10.72 -19.62 20.64
CA THR A 298 -12.18 -19.67 20.85
C THR A 298 -12.80 -18.28 20.91
N PHE A 299 -12.03 -17.28 20.46
CA PHE A 299 -12.28 -15.86 20.69
C PHE A 299 -11.93 -15.06 19.45
N LYS A 300 -12.54 -13.89 19.33
CA LYS A 300 -12.30 -12.91 18.27
C LYS A 300 -11.46 -11.72 18.72
N THR A 301 -11.33 -11.56 20.03
CA THR A 301 -10.57 -10.47 20.65
C THR A 301 -9.48 -11.02 21.54
N LEU A 302 -8.25 -10.52 21.37
CA LEU A 302 -7.09 -10.90 22.16
C LEU A 302 -6.47 -9.66 22.82
N ASP A 303 -6.50 -9.65 24.15
CA ASP A 303 -5.93 -8.60 24.98
C ASP A 303 -4.61 -9.07 25.59
N ILE A 304 -3.53 -8.34 25.32
CA ILE A 304 -2.22 -8.59 25.91
C ILE A 304 -1.81 -7.37 26.72
N THR A 305 -1.71 -7.56 28.03
CA THR A 305 -1.31 -6.53 28.99
C THR A 305 0.04 -6.89 29.59
N PHE A 306 1.04 -6.06 29.33
CA PHE A 306 2.32 -6.06 30.03
C PHE A 306 2.21 -5.23 31.28
N LYS A 307 2.71 -5.74 32.40
CA LYS A 307 2.98 -5.02 33.64
C LYS A 307 4.41 -5.30 34.07
N VAL A 308 5.02 -4.43 34.86
CA VAL A 308 6.46 -4.52 35.24
C VAL A 308 6.91 -5.88 35.79
N ASP A 309 6.01 -6.69 36.36
CA ASP A 309 6.31 -8.06 36.82
C ASP A 309 5.36 -9.13 36.26
N LEU A 310 4.49 -8.80 35.29
CA LEU A 310 3.41 -9.70 34.89
C LEU A 310 2.96 -9.52 33.43
N LEU A 311 2.83 -10.64 32.72
CA LEU A 311 2.11 -10.70 31.46
C LEU A 311 0.69 -11.25 31.71
N GLN A 312 -0.33 -10.50 31.30
CA GLN A 312 -1.71 -10.92 31.34
C GLN A 312 -2.23 -11.06 29.92
N VAL A 313 -2.70 -12.25 29.57
CA VAL A 313 -3.38 -12.49 28.29
C VAL A 313 -4.85 -12.83 28.58
N GLN A 314 -5.76 -12.12 27.93
CA GLN A 314 -7.18 -12.26 28.17
C GLN A 314 -7.95 -12.43 26.85
N ASP A 315 -8.87 -13.39 26.90
CA ASP A 315 -9.97 -13.57 25.96
C ASP A 315 -11.13 -12.69 26.47
N GLU A 316 -11.52 -11.65 25.72
CA GLU A 316 -12.64 -10.77 26.11
C GLU A 316 -14.02 -11.39 25.89
N ASP A 317 -14.13 -12.42 25.03
CA ASP A 317 -15.41 -13.08 24.75
C ASP A 317 -15.86 -14.01 25.90
N LYS A 318 -14.99 -14.20 26.90
CA LYS A 318 -15.28 -14.97 28.13
C LYS A 318 -15.40 -14.06 29.37
N PRO A 319 -16.16 -14.47 30.40
CA PRO A 319 -16.32 -13.69 31.62
C PRO A 319 -14.96 -13.38 32.26
N LYS A 320 -14.80 -12.18 32.86
CA LYS A 320 -13.56 -11.61 33.47
C LYS A 320 -12.74 -12.52 34.40
N ASN A 321 -13.24 -13.71 34.74
CA ASN A 321 -12.55 -14.72 35.55
C ASN A 321 -11.72 -15.73 34.72
N SER A 322 -11.88 -15.83 33.40
CA SER A 322 -10.97 -16.61 32.54
C SER A 322 -9.75 -15.79 32.13
N ARG A 323 -9.02 -15.26 33.12
CA ARG A 323 -7.74 -14.61 32.88
C ARG A 323 -6.66 -15.68 32.85
N PHE A 324 -5.94 -15.80 31.74
CA PHE A 324 -4.67 -16.52 31.75
C PHE A 324 -3.63 -15.57 32.34
N VAL A 325 -3.56 -15.58 33.67
CA VAL A 325 -2.48 -14.91 34.39
C VAL A 325 -1.27 -15.81 34.25
N ILE A 326 -0.28 -15.36 33.48
CA ILE A 326 1.01 -16.04 33.38
C ILE A 326 1.80 -15.68 34.65
N SER A 327 1.38 -16.25 35.78
CA SER A 327 2.10 -16.19 37.06
C SER A 327 1.45 -17.14 38.06
N GLU A 328 2.13 -18.27 38.32
CA GLU A 328 2.37 -18.81 39.68
C GLU A 328 3.29 -20.05 39.62
N ASN A 329 4.48 -19.87 39.03
CA ASN A 329 5.78 -20.38 39.49
C ASN A 329 6.81 -20.36 38.35
N ARG A 330 7.67 -19.33 38.39
CA ARG A 330 8.92 -19.14 37.63
C ARG A 330 8.89 -18.47 36.25
N LEU A 331 7.83 -17.78 35.83
CA LEU A 331 8.01 -16.62 34.94
C LEU A 331 8.48 -15.42 35.77
N SER A 332 9.74 -15.42 36.21
CA SER A 332 10.37 -14.19 36.70
C SER A 332 10.74 -13.33 35.50
N VAL A 333 9.72 -12.75 34.86
CA VAL A 333 9.92 -11.72 33.84
C VAL A 333 10.33 -10.47 34.59
N HIS A 334 11.63 -10.24 34.76
CA HIS A 334 12.14 -8.90 35.05
C HIS A 334 11.84 -8.03 33.84
N LEU A 335 10.64 -7.44 33.77
CA LEU A 335 10.31 -6.39 32.82
C LEU A 335 10.88 -5.05 33.31
N GLY A 336 12.12 -5.05 33.82
CA GLY A 336 12.89 -3.85 34.19
C GLY A 336 13.29 -2.98 32.99
N TYR A 337 12.58 -3.12 31.87
CA TYR A 337 13.00 -2.78 30.52
C TYR A 337 11.85 -2.20 29.66
N LEU A 338 10.68 -1.85 30.22
CA LEU A 338 9.69 -1.03 29.48
C LEU A 338 10.33 0.27 28.94
N THR A 339 11.38 0.76 29.62
CA THR A 339 12.22 1.87 29.17
C THR A 339 13.08 1.52 27.95
N SER A 340 13.63 0.31 27.83
CA SER A 340 14.43 -0.09 26.66
C SER A 340 13.57 -0.41 25.44
N TRP A 341 12.32 -0.86 25.65
CA TRP A 341 11.34 -1.00 24.58
C TRP A 341 11.09 0.31 23.82
N LYS A 342 11.19 1.47 24.49
CA LYS A 342 11.02 2.78 23.82
C LYS A 342 11.99 3.00 22.67
N GLU A 343 13.14 2.35 22.70
CA GLU A 343 14.17 2.42 21.65
C GLU A 343 14.15 1.21 20.70
N GLY A 344 13.28 0.24 20.96
CA GLY A 344 13.10 -0.98 20.19
C GLY A 344 12.18 -0.85 18.98
N ARG A 345 11.91 -1.99 18.35
CA ARG A 345 11.02 -2.12 17.19
C ARG A 345 9.89 -3.09 17.48
N LEU A 346 8.73 -2.77 16.92
CA LEU A 346 7.54 -3.60 16.92
C LEU A 346 7.24 -4.02 15.49
N SER A 347 7.00 -5.31 15.27
CA SER A 347 6.52 -5.84 14.00
C SER A 347 5.09 -6.35 14.11
N ILE A 348 4.31 -6.12 13.07
CA ILE A 348 3.03 -6.78 12.84
C ILE A 348 3.15 -7.61 11.56
N GLY A 349 2.66 -8.85 11.61
CA GLY A 349 2.61 -9.72 10.44
C GLY A 349 3.89 -10.48 10.12
N GLY A 350 4.89 -10.50 11.02
CA GLY A 350 6.11 -11.28 10.85
C GLY A 350 7.10 -11.11 12.00
N LEU A 351 8.06 -12.02 12.08
CA LEU A 351 9.20 -11.92 13.00
C LEU A 351 10.21 -10.88 12.50
N LEU A 352 10.78 -10.11 13.43
CA LEU A 352 11.91 -9.24 13.15
C LEU A 352 13.19 -10.09 12.96
N GLY A 353 13.93 -9.82 11.88
CA GLY A 353 15.21 -10.47 11.62
C GLY A 353 16.29 -10.14 12.66
N GLU A 354 17.36 -10.94 12.68
CA GLU A 354 18.46 -10.79 13.65
C GLU A 354 19.44 -9.65 13.28
N GLY A 355 19.64 -9.37 11.99
CA GLY A 355 20.57 -8.34 11.49
C GLY A 355 19.94 -7.00 11.05
N ASP A 356 20.77 -6.05 10.65
CA ASP A 356 20.38 -4.69 10.22
C ASP A 356 19.47 -4.69 8.98
N ASP A 357 19.57 -5.73 8.14
CA ASP A 357 18.78 -5.92 6.92
C ASP A 357 17.29 -6.20 7.20
N ASN A 358 16.91 -6.49 8.45
CA ASN A 358 15.53 -6.77 8.90
C ASN A 358 14.79 -7.80 8.03
N VAL A 359 15.48 -8.78 7.46
CA VAL A 359 14.83 -9.87 6.74
C VAL A 359 14.02 -10.67 7.75
N GLY A 360 12.71 -10.42 7.78
CA GLY A 360 11.79 -11.09 8.68
C GLY A 360 11.51 -12.53 8.25
N SER A 361 10.75 -13.25 9.07
CA SER A 361 10.30 -14.61 8.77
C SER A 361 8.94 -14.89 9.39
N GLN A 362 8.38 -16.07 9.12
CA GLN A 362 7.07 -16.50 9.66
C GLN A 362 5.97 -15.46 9.41
N PHE A 363 5.90 -14.98 8.16
CA PHE A 363 4.97 -13.94 7.76
C PHE A 363 3.52 -14.41 7.95
N LEU A 364 2.70 -13.50 8.45
CA LEU A 364 1.29 -13.72 8.67
C LEU A 364 0.59 -13.88 7.32
N THR A 365 -0.20 -14.92 7.21
CA THR A 365 -1.25 -15.06 6.21
C THR A 365 -2.58 -14.93 6.94
N GLY A 366 -3.34 -13.87 6.66
CA GLY A 366 -4.60 -13.62 7.36
C GLY A 366 -4.98 -12.14 7.40
N CYS A 367 -6.04 -11.87 8.16
CA CYS A 367 -6.70 -10.57 8.21
C CYS A 367 -6.96 -10.12 9.63
N LEU A 368 -6.31 -9.03 10.06
CA LEU A 368 -6.61 -8.38 11.33
C LEU A 368 -7.73 -7.37 11.12
N GLU A 369 -8.85 -7.50 11.83
CA GLU A 369 -9.96 -6.54 11.73
C GLU A 369 -9.59 -5.21 12.39
N LYS A 370 -8.84 -5.28 13.50
CA LYS A 370 -8.39 -4.11 14.24
C LYS A 370 -7.15 -4.43 15.08
N PHE A 371 -6.29 -3.43 15.26
CA PHE A 371 -5.18 -3.48 16.21
C PHE A 371 -5.08 -2.16 16.97
N GLN A 372 -4.99 -2.25 18.30
CA GLN A 372 -4.80 -1.08 19.17
C GLN A 372 -3.58 -1.23 20.07
N VAL A 373 -2.96 -0.08 20.34
CA VAL A 373 -1.92 0.08 21.36
C VAL A 373 -2.37 1.17 22.32
N GLN A 374 -2.47 0.84 23.61
CA GLN A 374 -2.94 1.77 24.66
C GLN A 374 -4.29 2.43 24.31
N GLY A 375 -5.23 1.66 23.76
CA GLY A 375 -6.55 2.13 23.36
C GLY A 375 -6.59 3.05 22.14
N ARG A 376 -5.47 3.22 21.41
CA ARG A 376 -5.41 3.95 20.14
C ARG A 376 -5.30 2.99 18.97
N ASP A 377 -6.11 3.22 17.94
CA ASP A 377 -6.05 2.48 16.68
C ASP A 377 -4.68 2.71 16.02
N VAL A 378 -4.07 1.64 15.54
CA VAL A 378 -2.80 1.70 14.82
C VAL A 378 -3.06 1.57 13.34
N ASP A 379 -2.74 2.61 12.59
CA ASP A 379 -2.76 2.57 11.13
C ASP A 379 -1.44 1.98 10.61
N LEU A 380 -1.52 1.00 9.70
CA LEU A 380 -0.36 0.37 9.09
C LEU A 380 0.35 1.25 8.06
N ASP A 381 -0.27 2.33 7.59
CA ASP A 381 0.43 3.27 6.70
C ASP A 381 1.51 4.09 7.42
N LEU A 382 1.42 4.19 8.75
CA LEU A 382 2.48 4.78 9.57
C LEU A 382 3.71 3.86 9.72
N ALA A 383 3.66 2.64 9.19
CA ALA A 383 4.71 1.64 9.29
C ALA A 383 5.63 1.64 8.06
N VAL A 384 6.86 1.19 8.25
CA VAL A 384 7.65 0.65 7.13
C VAL A 384 7.12 -0.76 6.86
N LYS A 385 6.30 -0.92 5.82
CA LYS A 385 5.63 -2.18 5.48
C LYS A 385 6.03 -2.75 4.12
N HIS A 386 5.94 -4.06 4.00
CA HIS A 386 6.05 -4.73 2.70
C HIS A 386 4.88 -4.35 1.78
N MET A 387 5.16 -4.07 0.50
CA MET A 387 4.18 -3.55 -0.47
C MET A 387 2.95 -4.45 -0.70
N SER A 388 3.04 -5.73 -0.35
CA SER A 388 1.92 -6.67 -0.47
C SER A 388 0.90 -6.57 0.67
N ILE A 389 1.21 -5.83 1.73
CA ILE A 389 0.32 -5.64 2.88
C ILE A 389 -0.66 -4.52 2.56
N SER A 390 -1.95 -4.81 2.73
CA SER A 390 -3.03 -3.84 2.60
C SER A 390 -3.44 -3.36 4.00
N SER A 391 -3.54 -2.04 4.18
CA SER A 391 -3.75 -1.42 5.50
C SER A 391 -5.19 -1.48 5.95
N HIS A 392 -6.14 -1.32 5.02
CA HIS A 392 -7.55 -1.12 5.37
C HIS A 392 -8.51 -2.09 4.68
N SER A 393 -8.03 -2.90 3.73
CA SER A 393 -8.86 -3.84 2.97
C SER A 393 -8.45 -5.31 3.15
N CYS A 394 -9.41 -6.10 3.59
CA CYS A 394 -9.31 -7.54 3.71
C CYS A 394 -10.13 -8.26 2.64
N PRO A 395 -9.62 -9.30 1.97
CA PRO A 395 -10.43 -10.18 1.13
C PRO A 395 -11.60 -10.78 1.94
N ALA A 396 -12.78 -10.86 1.34
CA ALA A 396 -14.02 -11.32 1.99
C ALA A 396 -14.74 -12.45 1.25
#